data_AF-W0F829-F1
#
_entry.id   AF-W0F829-F1
#
_cell.length_a   1.000
_cell.length_b   1.000
_cell.length_c   1.000
_cell.angle_alpha   90.00
_cell.angle_beta   90.00
_cell.angle_gamma   90.00
#
_symmetry.space_group_name_H-M   'P 1'
#
loop_
_entity.id
_entity.type
_entity.pdbx_description
1 polymer ?
#
loop_
_entity_poly.entity_id
_entity_poly.type
_entity_poly.pdbx_seq_one_letter_code
_entity_poly.pdbx_strand_id
1 'polypeptide(L)'
;MIPAFAKQLNGHYRSYLKNLVAVAPFSPIVLRGEKMKPQTTVELHQAISAFQQFEKKPGVPGWEIEWESWFSRKLGAQQWPSRILINSEEDYLFLLKKETEVAAFKTQLQRLLHWQPAIQQLLLSHPEMVLQFSLVWEQLMATTDYLLNHEVRGLYLRSIAVPAHTKFIGENKSTIIRLLNCIAPDRFPAGDAIEATLQLKTKPALYLMRWLDPDLASQYTPNMEFFAIPIDVLSKNNWNVAEIWLVENETNLYLLPRRKEALAVFSRGYAMEGLKEIPLFRQTRLFYWGDLDEDGFIMLNRMRWHYPKLKSVFMGESTLINHAAEFDRQPANYKTAANSLDLLTPTEKAAFNILKHHNGRLEQERIRQDYIWKKLSRSELG
;
A
#
# COMPACT_ATOMS: atom_id res chain seq x y z
N MET A 1 -12.73 -13.90 -33.81
CA MET A 1 -13.77 -14.22 -32.81
C MET A 1 -14.49 -12.94 -32.43
N ILE A 2 -15.82 -12.95 -32.41
CA ILE A 2 -16.65 -11.80 -32.02
C ILE A 2 -16.33 -11.41 -30.55
N PRO A 3 -16.16 -10.11 -30.24
CA PRO A 3 -15.74 -9.66 -28.90
C PRO A 3 -16.63 -10.13 -27.74
N ALA A 4 -17.94 -10.23 -27.96
CA ALA A 4 -18.89 -10.68 -26.94
C ALA A 4 -18.64 -12.12 -26.47
N PHE A 5 -18.29 -13.03 -27.39
CA PHE A 5 -17.99 -14.43 -27.04
C PHE A 5 -16.61 -14.58 -26.44
N ALA A 6 -15.62 -13.82 -26.93
CA ALA A 6 -14.30 -13.77 -26.30
C ALA A 6 -14.41 -13.33 -24.83
N LYS A 7 -15.27 -12.34 -24.53
CA LYS A 7 -15.54 -11.91 -23.15
C LYS A 7 -16.21 -13.00 -22.31
N GLN A 8 -17.24 -13.68 -22.85
CA GLN A 8 -17.91 -14.78 -22.15
C GLN A 8 -16.92 -15.93 -21.86
N LEU A 9 -16.14 -16.38 -22.85
CA LEU A 9 -15.11 -17.41 -22.73
C LEU A 9 -14.07 -17.09 -21.64
N ASN A 10 -13.52 -15.88 -21.67
CA ASN A 10 -12.56 -15.43 -20.66
C ASN A 10 -13.18 -15.36 -19.26
N GLY A 11 -14.49 -15.07 -19.16
CA GLY A 11 -15.23 -15.08 -17.89
C GLY A 11 -15.26 -16.45 -17.21
N HIS A 12 -15.20 -17.54 -17.97
CA HIS A 12 -15.13 -18.90 -17.43
C HIS A 12 -13.71 -19.34 -17.03
N TYR A 13 -12.67 -18.64 -17.49
CA TYR A 13 -11.29 -19.13 -17.40
C TYR A 13 -10.80 -19.29 -15.96
N ARG A 14 -11.11 -18.33 -15.09
CA ARG A 14 -10.74 -18.44 -13.67
C ARG A 14 -11.40 -19.64 -13.00
N SER A 15 -12.68 -19.91 -13.29
CA SER A 15 -13.39 -21.07 -12.75
C SER A 15 -12.81 -22.38 -13.27
N TYR A 16 -12.43 -22.40 -14.55
CA TYR A 16 -11.76 -23.54 -15.16
C TYR A 16 -10.42 -23.85 -14.47
N LEU A 17 -9.58 -22.84 -14.20
CA LEU A 17 -8.34 -23.07 -13.45
C LEU A 17 -8.59 -23.60 -12.04
N LYS A 18 -9.63 -23.11 -11.33
CA LYS A 18 -10.02 -23.66 -10.02
C LYS A 18 -10.39 -25.14 -10.10
N ASN A 19 -11.14 -25.53 -11.15
CA ASN A 19 -11.50 -26.93 -11.37
C ASN A 19 -10.26 -27.80 -11.59
N LEU A 20 -9.23 -27.29 -12.28
CA LEU A 20 -7.94 -28.00 -12.41
C LEU A 20 -7.27 -28.21 -11.03
N VAL A 21 -7.26 -27.19 -10.16
CA VAL A 21 -6.72 -27.33 -8.79
C VAL A 21 -7.52 -28.34 -7.96
N ALA A 22 -8.83 -28.41 -8.16
CA ALA A 22 -9.72 -29.38 -7.52
C ALA A 22 -9.68 -30.78 -8.15
N VAL A 23 -8.95 -30.96 -9.26
CA VAL A 23 -8.96 -32.21 -10.06
C VAL A 23 -10.37 -32.58 -10.54
N ALA A 24 -11.22 -31.59 -10.78
CA ALA A 24 -12.57 -31.78 -11.28
C ALA A 24 -12.56 -31.96 -12.81
N PRO A 25 -13.45 -32.81 -13.36
CA PRO A 25 -13.56 -32.99 -14.81
C PRO A 25 -14.02 -31.69 -15.49
N PHE A 26 -13.68 -31.55 -16.78
CA PHE A 26 -14.16 -30.42 -17.59
C PHE A 26 -15.69 -30.43 -17.64
N SER A 27 -16.30 -29.29 -17.33
CA SER A 27 -17.74 -29.10 -17.43
C SER A 27 -18.05 -28.32 -18.71
N PRO A 28 -19.00 -28.79 -19.55
CA PRO A 28 -19.37 -28.08 -20.78
C PRO A 28 -19.76 -26.63 -20.53
N ILE A 29 -19.31 -25.75 -21.42
CA ILE A 29 -19.58 -24.30 -21.33
C ILE A 29 -20.64 -23.93 -22.37
N VAL A 30 -21.66 -23.21 -21.92
CA VAL A 30 -22.73 -22.69 -22.78
C VAL A 30 -22.59 -21.18 -22.88
N LEU A 31 -22.24 -20.67 -24.06
CA LEU A 31 -22.23 -19.24 -24.33
C LEU A 31 -23.60 -18.80 -24.86
N ARG A 32 -24.05 -17.63 -24.42
CA ARG A 32 -25.31 -17.05 -24.88
C ARG A 32 -25.12 -16.42 -26.25
N GLY A 33 -25.97 -16.78 -27.20
CA GLY A 33 -26.05 -16.15 -28.51
C GLY A 33 -26.30 -14.63 -28.45
N GLU A 34 -26.09 -13.95 -29.55
CA GLU A 34 -26.36 -12.52 -29.64
C GLU A 34 -27.87 -12.24 -29.57
N LYS A 35 -28.26 -11.30 -28.69
CA LYS A 35 -29.66 -10.93 -28.47
C LYS A 35 -30.27 -10.14 -29.63
N MET A 36 -29.43 -9.37 -30.33
CA MET A 36 -29.86 -8.55 -31.44
C MET A 36 -29.75 -9.34 -32.73
N LYS A 37 -30.89 -9.59 -33.37
CA LYS A 37 -30.94 -10.26 -34.66
C LYS A 37 -30.67 -9.22 -35.77
N PRO A 38 -29.93 -9.59 -36.83
CA PRO A 38 -29.56 -8.69 -37.92
C PRO A 38 -30.79 -8.21 -38.68
N GLN A 39 -30.71 -7.00 -39.23
CA GLN A 39 -31.81 -6.38 -39.97
C GLN A 39 -31.63 -6.46 -41.49
N THR A 40 -30.40 -6.73 -41.95
CA THR A 40 -30.05 -6.85 -43.38
C THR A 40 -29.43 -8.21 -43.69
N THR A 41 -29.50 -8.62 -44.97
CA THR A 41 -28.89 -9.87 -45.44
C THR A 41 -27.38 -9.87 -45.29
N VAL A 42 -26.73 -8.70 -45.47
CA VAL A 42 -25.28 -8.55 -45.33
C VAL A 42 -24.86 -8.76 -43.88
N GLU A 43 -25.55 -8.14 -42.92
CA GLU A 43 -25.32 -8.35 -41.48
C GLU A 43 -25.53 -9.82 -41.09
N LEU A 44 -26.58 -10.46 -41.62
CA LEU A 44 -26.87 -11.87 -41.36
C LEU A 44 -25.74 -12.78 -41.86
N HIS A 45 -25.30 -12.62 -43.11
CA HIS A 45 -24.21 -13.41 -43.67
C HIS A 45 -22.88 -13.18 -42.94
N GLN A 46 -22.56 -11.94 -42.59
CA GLN A 46 -21.35 -11.60 -41.84
C GLN A 46 -21.38 -12.22 -40.44
N ALA A 47 -22.51 -12.13 -39.74
CA ALA A 47 -22.67 -12.74 -38.42
C ALA A 47 -22.52 -14.26 -38.50
N ILE A 48 -23.28 -14.94 -39.38
CA ILE A 48 -23.22 -16.40 -39.56
C ILE A 48 -21.81 -16.87 -39.90
N SER A 49 -21.13 -16.20 -40.83
CA SER A 49 -19.74 -16.54 -41.19
C SER A 49 -18.79 -16.42 -40.01
N ALA A 50 -18.96 -15.40 -39.17
CA ALA A 50 -18.16 -15.24 -37.94
C ALA A 50 -18.44 -16.34 -36.90
N PHE A 51 -19.66 -16.88 -36.84
CA PHE A 51 -19.98 -18.04 -36.00
C PHE A 51 -19.36 -19.34 -36.54
N GLN A 52 -19.52 -19.58 -37.84
CA GLN A 52 -19.02 -20.79 -38.53
C GLN A 52 -17.48 -20.85 -38.58
N GLN A 53 -16.80 -19.71 -38.45
CA GLN A 53 -15.34 -19.65 -38.42
C GLN A 53 -14.72 -20.57 -37.35
N PHE A 54 -15.38 -20.72 -36.20
CA PHE A 54 -14.90 -21.51 -35.06
C PHE A 54 -15.77 -22.74 -34.79
N GLU A 55 -16.64 -23.09 -35.74
CA GLU A 55 -17.46 -24.30 -35.64
C GLU A 55 -16.57 -25.54 -35.72
N LYS A 56 -16.82 -26.48 -34.81
CA LYS A 56 -16.07 -27.72 -34.67
C LYS A 56 -16.19 -28.56 -35.94
N LYS A 57 -15.06 -29.07 -36.42
CA LYS A 57 -14.99 -29.94 -37.61
C LYS A 57 -14.24 -31.22 -37.26
N PRO A 58 -14.39 -32.31 -38.04
CA PRO A 58 -13.58 -33.50 -37.84
C PRO A 58 -12.08 -33.18 -37.82
N GLY A 59 -11.42 -33.47 -36.70
CA GLY A 59 -9.99 -33.20 -36.50
C GLY A 59 -9.61 -31.75 -36.21
N VAL A 60 -10.56 -30.83 -36.07
CA VAL A 60 -10.31 -29.42 -35.74
C VAL A 60 -11.16 -29.01 -34.54
N PRO A 61 -10.54 -28.65 -33.39
CA PRO A 61 -11.27 -28.18 -32.22
C PRO A 61 -12.08 -26.92 -32.51
N GLY A 62 -13.19 -26.76 -31.81
CA GLY A 62 -14.10 -25.64 -32.02
C GLY A 62 -15.35 -25.75 -31.18
N TRP A 63 -16.29 -24.84 -31.39
CA TRP A 63 -17.58 -24.89 -30.70
C TRP A 63 -18.66 -25.58 -31.56
N GLU A 64 -19.72 -26.02 -30.92
CA GLU A 64 -20.95 -26.44 -31.58
C GLU A 64 -21.99 -25.33 -31.48
N ILE A 65 -22.81 -25.16 -32.53
CA ILE A 65 -23.81 -24.10 -32.60
C ILE A 65 -25.21 -24.72 -32.51
N GLU A 66 -26.00 -24.30 -31.53
CA GLU A 66 -27.43 -24.61 -31.48
C GLU A 66 -28.21 -23.55 -32.24
N TRP A 67 -28.74 -23.95 -33.41
CA TRP A 67 -29.52 -23.09 -34.28
C TRP A 67 -30.99 -23.03 -33.85
N GLU A 68 -31.57 -21.83 -33.86
CA GLU A 68 -33.01 -21.61 -33.71
C GLU A 68 -33.60 -21.04 -35.00
N SER A 69 -34.80 -21.52 -35.36
CA SER A 69 -35.59 -20.94 -36.43
C SER A 69 -36.17 -19.59 -35.99
N TRP A 70 -36.03 -18.58 -36.83
CA TRP A 70 -36.60 -17.25 -36.62
C TRP A 70 -37.24 -16.73 -37.90
N PHE A 71 -38.33 -15.98 -37.77
CA PHE A 71 -38.99 -15.32 -38.89
C PHE A 71 -38.87 -13.79 -38.79
N SER A 72 -38.46 -13.17 -39.88
CA SER A 72 -38.42 -11.72 -40.05
C SER A 72 -39.26 -11.29 -41.25
N ARG A 73 -40.02 -10.19 -41.11
CA ARG A 73 -40.76 -9.61 -42.24
C ARG A 73 -39.85 -9.17 -43.39
N LYS A 74 -38.59 -8.80 -43.10
CA LYS A 74 -37.62 -8.33 -44.10
C LYS A 74 -36.76 -9.44 -44.70
N LEU A 75 -36.45 -10.48 -43.92
CA LEU A 75 -35.50 -11.54 -44.30
C LEU A 75 -36.16 -12.91 -44.49
N GLY A 76 -37.46 -13.05 -44.22
CA GLY A 76 -38.16 -14.33 -44.26
C GLY A 76 -37.77 -15.26 -43.11
N ALA A 77 -37.92 -16.58 -43.33
CA ALA A 77 -37.50 -17.61 -42.39
C ALA A 77 -35.98 -17.79 -42.44
N GLN A 78 -35.32 -17.66 -41.30
CA GLN A 78 -33.86 -17.71 -41.15
C GLN A 78 -33.48 -18.58 -39.94
N GLN A 79 -32.22 -19.02 -39.90
CA GLN A 79 -31.62 -19.68 -38.73
C GLN A 79 -30.73 -18.69 -37.98
N TRP A 80 -30.77 -18.72 -36.65
CA TRP A 80 -29.96 -17.86 -35.78
C TRP A 80 -29.26 -18.70 -34.69
N PRO A 81 -27.99 -18.45 -34.37
CA PRO A 81 -27.30 -19.18 -33.30
C PRO A 81 -27.85 -18.74 -31.93
N SER A 82 -28.69 -19.59 -31.35
CA SER A 82 -29.30 -19.35 -30.04
C SER A 82 -28.29 -19.54 -28.90
N ARG A 83 -27.45 -20.57 -29.01
CA ARG A 83 -26.42 -20.95 -28.03
C ARG A 83 -25.20 -21.51 -28.73
N ILE A 84 -24.07 -21.40 -28.06
CA ILE A 84 -22.81 -22.01 -28.48
C ILE A 84 -22.38 -22.96 -27.36
N LEU A 85 -22.11 -24.20 -27.71
CA LEU A 85 -21.69 -25.26 -26.79
C LEU A 85 -20.20 -25.56 -26.97
N ILE A 86 -19.52 -25.75 -25.84
CA ILE A 86 -18.11 -26.16 -25.80
C ILE A 86 -18.06 -27.39 -24.90
N ASN A 87 -17.93 -28.55 -25.52
CA ASN A 87 -18.13 -29.85 -24.87
C ASN A 87 -16.84 -30.45 -24.32
N SER A 88 -15.66 -29.98 -24.77
CA SER A 88 -14.37 -30.50 -24.33
C SER A 88 -13.39 -29.41 -23.90
N GLU A 89 -12.43 -29.81 -23.08
CA GLU A 89 -11.31 -28.95 -22.67
C GLU A 89 -10.48 -28.52 -23.88
N GLU A 90 -10.21 -29.42 -24.82
CA GLU A 90 -9.45 -29.15 -26.04
C GLU A 90 -10.08 -28.01 -26.87
N ASP A 91 -11.40 -28.09 -27.09
CA ASP A 91 -12.14 -27.03 -27.77
C ASP A 91 -12.02 -25.68 -27.03
N TYR A 92 -12.18 -25.71 -25.71
CA TYR A 92 -12.12 -24.50 -24.89
C TYR A 92 -10.75 -23.81 -24.95
N LEU A 93 -9.68 -24.59 -24.84
CA LEU A 93 -8.32 -24.08 -24.86
C LEU A 93 -7.93 -23.56 -26.24
N PHE A 94 -8.34 -24.26 -27.31
CA PHE A 94 -8.14 -23.81 -28.69
C PHE A 94 -8.83 -22.46 -28.96
N LEU A 95 -10.08 -22.32 -28.53
CA LEU A 95 -10.85 -21.08 -28.68
C LEU A 95 -10.22 -19.90 -27.93
N LEU A 96 -9.60 -20.16 -26.77
CA LEU A 96 -8.87 -19.16 -25.98
C LEU A 96 -7.42 -18.93 -26.43
N LYS A 97 -6.85 -19.84 -27.23
CA LYS A 97 -5.42 -19.89 -27.57
C LYS A 97 -4.52 -19.99 -26.34
N LYS A 98 -4.90 -20.86 -25.39
CA LYS A 98 -4.25 -21.03 -24.07
C LYS A 98 -3.72 -22.44 -23.81
N GLU A 99 -3.55 -23.25 -24.85
CA GLU A 99 -3.09 -24.64 -24.77
C GLU A 99 -1.72 -24.74 -24.07
N THR A 100 -0.76 -23.90 -24.48
CA THR A 100 0.59 -23.86 -23.90
C THR A 100 0.59 -23.33 -22.47
N GLU A 101 -0.19 -22.28 -22.20
CA GLU A 101 -0.35 -21.69 -20.86
C GLU A 101 -0.90 -22.74 -19.88
N VAL A 102 -1.95 -23.46 -20.28
CA VAL A 102 -2.60 -24.45 -19.42
C VAL A 102 -1.76 -25.71 -19.26
N ALA A 103 -1.02 -26.13 -20.28
CA ALA A 103 -0.04 -27.21 -20.13
C ALA A 103 1.03 -26.84 -19.08
N ALA A 104 1.56 -25.61 -19.14
CA ALA A 104 2.49 -25.11 -18.13
C ALA A 104 1.83 -25.01 -16.74
N PHE A 105 0.57 -24.58 -16.66
CA PHE A 105 -0.21 -24.51 -15.43
C PHE A 105 -0.33 -25.90 -14.77
N LYS A 106 -0.73 -26.92 -15.53
CA LYS A 106 -0.89 -28.29 -15.03
C LYS A 106 0.42 -28.84 -14.48
N THR A 107 1.53 -28.69 -15.21
CA THR A 107 2.86 -29.13 -14.78
C THR A 107 3.29 -28.41 -13.50
N GLN A 108 3.16 -27.09 -13.44
CA GLN A 108 3.54 -26.31 -12.27
C GLN A 108 2.65 -26.63 -11.07
N LEU A 109 1.33 -26.78 -11.26
CA LEU A 109 0.39 -27.17 -10.21
C LEU A 109 0.77 -28.53 -9.61
N GLN A 110 1.09 -29.53 -10.43
CA GLN A 110 1.54 -30.84 -9.94
C GLN A 110 2.81 -30.73 -9.09
N ARG A 111 3.80 -29.94 -9.55
CA ARG A 111 5.03 -29.68 -8.79
C ARG A 111 4.72 -29.04 -7.43
N LEU A 112 3.84 -28.04 -7.39
CA LEU A 112 3.47 -27.31 -6.18
C LEU A 112 2.71 -28.19 -5.18
N LEU A 113 1.75 -28.98 -5.64
CA LEU A 113 0.98 -29.89 -4.78
C LEU A 113 1.83 -31.08 -4.32
N HIS A 114 2.83 -31.51 -5.09
CA HIS A 114 3.81 -32.51 -4.65
C HIS A 114 4.73 -31.95 -3.56
N TRP A 115 5.18 -30.70 -3.71
CA TRP A 115 6.00 -30.03 -2.70
C TRP A 115 5.24 -29.84 -1.38
N GLN A 116 4.03 -29.27 -1.44
CA GLN A 116 3.24 -28.98 -0.25
C GLN A 116 1.73 -29.10 -0.51
N PRO A 117 1.10 -30.24 -0.21
CA PRO A 117 -0.34 -30.45 -0.43
C PRO A 117 -1.23 -29.44 0.31
N ALA A 118 -0.79 -28.92 1.46
CA ALA A 118 -1.56 -27.97 2.28
C ALA A 118 -1.93 -26.67 1.54
N ILE A 119 -1.18 -26.27 0.50
CA ILE A 119 -1.46 -25.03 -0.26
C ILE A 119 -2.61 -25.18 -1.27
N GLN A 120 -3.19 -26.37 -1.43
CA GLN A 120 -4.26 -26.59 -2.40
C GLN A 120 -5.42 -25.61 -2.22
N GLN A 121 -5.84 -25.35 -0.98
CA GLN A 121 -6.92 -24.40 -0.68
C GLN A 121 -6.56 -22.97 -1.08
N LEU A 122 -5.30 -22.56 -0.86
CA LEU A 122 -4.81 -21.25 -1.31
C LEU A 122 -4.85 -21.14 -2.84
N LEU A 123 -4.44 -22.18 -3.56
CA LEU A 123 -4.47 -22.23 -5.02
C LEU A 123 -5.91 -22.29 -5.58
N LEU A 124 -6.88 -22.82 -4.83
CA LEU A 124 -8.30 -22.77 -5.20
C LEU A 124 -8.86 -21.34 -5.11
N SER A 125 -8.45 -20.58 -4.10
CA SER A 125 -8.84 -19.16 -3.96
C SER A 125 -8.14 -18.28 -5.01
N HIS A 126 -6.88 -18.58 -5.30
CA HIS A 126 -5.97 -17.78 -6.13
C HIS A 126 -5.24 -18.64 -7.20
N PRO A 127 -5.96 -19.24 -8.16
CA PRO A 127 -5.34 -20.11 -9.15
C PRO A 127 -4.29 -19.38 -10.01
N GLU A 128 -4.47 -18.08 -10.24
CA GLU A 128 -3.51 -17.25 -10.98
C GLU A 128 -2.08 -17.32 -10.44
N MET A 129 -1.91 -17.57 -9.13
CA MET A 129 -0.60 -17.64 -8.47
C MET A 129 0.31 -18.72 -9.08
N VAL A 130 -0.27 -19.82 -9.60
CA VAL A 130 0.48 -20.94 -10.17
C VAL A 130 1.43 -20.46 -11.27
N LEU A 131 0.95 -19.61 -12.19
CA LEU A 131 1.77 -19.08 -13.29
C LEU A 131 2.34 -17.68 -13.02
N GLN A 132 1.68 -16.88 -12.19
CA GLN A 132 2.16 -15.53 -11.84
C GLN A 132 3.59 -15.55 -11.29
N PHE A 133 3.94 -16.58 -10.50
CA PHE A 133 5.25 -16.73 -9.88
C PHE A 133 6.12 -17.81 -10.55
N SER A 134 5.83 -18.18 -11.81
CA SER A 134 6.52 -19.26 -12.53
C SER A 134 8.06 -19.17 -12.49
N LEU A 135 8.60 -17.95 -12.63
CA LEU A 135 10.05 -17.70 -12.64
C LEU A 135 10.70 -17.72 -11.25
N VAL A 136 9.90 -17.66 -10.18
CA VAL A 136 10.39 -17.49 -8.80
C VAL A 136 9.91 -18.54 -7.82
N TRP A 137 9.13 -19.53 -8.28
CA TRP A 137 8.61 -20.58 -7.42
C TRP A 137 9.70 -21.36 -6.70
N GLU A 138 10.86 -21.58 -7.31
CA GLU A 138 11.96 -22.29 -6.66
C GLU A 138 12.44 -21.55 -5.41
N GLN A 139 12.62 -20.23 -5.52
CA GLN A 139 13.02 -19.39 -4.39
C GLN A 139 11.88 -19.25 -3.37
N LEU A 140 10.62 -19.18 -3.80
CA LEU A 140 9.47 -19.17 -2.90
C LEU A 140 9.38 -20.45 -2.07
N MET A 141 9.50 -21.62 -2.71
CA MET A 141 9.46 -22.92 -2.05
C MET A 141 10.62 -23.04 -1.06
N ALA A 142 11.86 -22.79 -1.50
CA ALA A 142 13.04 -22.89 -0.64
C ALA A 142 13.00 -21.90 0.55
N THR A 143 12.51 -20.67 0.34
CA THR A 143 12.33 -19.69 1.41
C THR A 143 11.26 -20.13 2.40
N THR A 144 10.13 -20.64 1.90
CA THR A 144 9.02 -21.11 2.73
C THR A 144 9.46 -22.32 3.57
N ASP A 145 10.12 -23.30 2.95
CA ASP A 145 10.66 -24.48 3.64
C ASP A 145 11.67 -24.08 4.72
N TYR A 146 12.56 -23.13 4.41
CA TYR A 146 13.52 -22.64 5.40
C TYR A 146 12.81 -22.06 6.63
N LEU A 147 11.82 -21.17 6.42
CA LEU A 147 11.09 -20.50 7.50
C LEU A 147 10.18 -21.46 8.29
N LEU A 148 9.66 -22.52 7.65
CA LEU A 148 8.94 -23.60 8.34
C LEU A 148 9.88 -24.42 9.24
N ASN A 149 11.10 -24.68 8.80
CA ASN A 149 12.03 -25.59 9.48
C ASN A 149 13.00 -24.93 10.47
N HIS A 150 13.09 -23.60 10.50
CA HIS A 150 14.02 -22.86 11.38
C HIS A 150 13.28 -21.90 12.31
N GLU A 151 13.84 -21.67 13.50
CA GLU A 151 13.38 -20.62 14.40
C GLU A 151 14.09 -19.30 14.08
N VAL A 152 13.31 -18.29 13.73
CA VAL A 152 13.80 -16.98 13.27
C VAL A 152 13.31 -15.82 14.14
N ARG A 153 12.48 -16.12 15.15
CA ARG A 153 11.98 -15.12 16.11
C ARG A 153 13.13 -14.33 16.72
N GLY A 154 12.98 -13.02 16.78
CA GLY A 154 13.98 -12.13 17.34
C GLY A 154 15.23 -11.89 16.47
N LEU A 155 15.30 -12.44 15.25
CA LEU A 155 16.33 -12.10 14.26
C LEU A 155 15.94 -10.87 13.44
N TYR A 156 16.91 -10.16 12.88
CA TYR A 156 16.63 -9.19 11.82
C TYR A 156 16.43 -9.93 10.49
N LEU A 157 15.55 -9.42 9.63
CA LEU A 157 15.29 -10.02 8.31
C LEU A 157 16.56 -10.25 7.49
N ARG A 158 17.53 -9.33 7.55
CA ARG A 158 18.83 -9.44 6.86
C ARG A 158 19.78 -10.49 7.44
N SER A 159 19.52 -10.97 8.65
CA SER A 159 20.32 -12.00 9.32
C SER A 159 19.82 -13.41 9.06
N ILE A 160 18.66 -13.56 8.41
CA ILE A 160 18.11 -14.87 8.09
C ILE A 160 18.88 -15.44 6.89
N ALA A 161 19.50 -16.62 7.07
CA ALA A 161 20.27 -17.33 6.06
C ALA A 161 19.36 -18.08 5.07
N VAL A 162 18.34 -17.40 4.55
CA VAL A 162 17.48 -17.97 3.52
C VAL A 162 18.29 -18.20 2.23
N PRO A 163 17.96 -19.25 1.45
CA PRO A 163 18.60 -19.50 0.16
C PRO A 163 18.45 -18.35 -0.84
N ALA A 164 17.39 -17.55 -0.72
CA ALA A 164 17.16 -16.36 -1.54
C ALA A 164 17.72 -15.10 -0.88
N HIS A 165 18.31 -14.18 -1.65
CA HIS A 165 18.80 -12.90 -1.11
C HIS A 165 17.67 -12.06 -0.49
N THR A 166 17.98 -11.21 0.49
CA THR A 166 16.97 -10.47 1.26
C THR A 166 16.07 -9.55 0.41
N LYS A 167 16.55 -9.10 -0.76
CA LYS A 167 15.75 -8.37 -1.75
C LYS A 167 14.53 -9.19 -2.21
N PHE A 168 14.71 -10.49 -2.42
CA PHE A 168 13.66 -11.42 -2.80
C PHE A 168 12.54 -11.49 -1.76
N ILE A 169 12.90 -11.65 -0.48
CA ILE A 169 11.89 -11.67 0.59
C ILE A 169 11.15 -10.34 0.63
N GLY A 170 11.87 -9.21 0.48
CA GLY A 170 11.28 -7.88 0.43
C GLY A 170 10.25 -7.69 -0.68
N GLU A 171 10.49 -8.24 -1.86
CA GLU A 171 9.61 -8.15 -3.03
C GLU A 171 8.42 -9.13 -2.96
N ASN A 172 8.55 -10.23 -2.22
CA ASN A 172 7.57 -11.32 -2.16
C ASN A 172 6.92 -11.52 -0.78
N LYS A 173 6.99 -10.51 0.11
CA LYS A 173 6.52 -10.61 1.52
C LYS A 173 5.11 -11.18 1.64
N SER A 174 4.15 -10.62 0.89
CA SER A 174 2.74 -11.02 0.98
C SER A 174 2.51 -12.48 0.54
N THR A 175 3.18 -12.92 -0.52
CA THR A 175 3.11 -14.31 -1.00
C THR A 175 3.73 -15.27 0.01
N ILE A 176 4.90 -14.94 0.58
CA ILE A 176 5.55 -15.77 1.61
C ILE A 176 4.65 -15.89 2.85
N ILE A 177 4.06 -14.78 3.33
CA ILE A 177 3.14 -14.81 4.47
C ILE A 177 1.92 -15.69 4.16
N ARG A 178 1.33 -15.55 2.97
CA ARG A 178 0.19 -16.39 2.55
C ARG A 178 0.53 -17.87 2.52
N LEU A 179 1.70 -18.24 1.99
CA LEU A 179 2.16 -19.63 1.98
C LEU A 179 2.36 -20.15 3.41
N LEU A 180 3.09 -19.42 4.25
CA LEU A 180 3.34 -19.81 5.64
C LEU A 180 2.05 -19.94 6.46
N ASN A 181 1.14 -18.98 6.33
CA ASN A 181 -0.15 -19.01 7.01
C ASN A 181 -1.02 -20.17 6.53
N CYS A 182 -1.01 -20.49 5.24
CA CYS A 182 -1.73 -21.63 4.70
C CYS A 182 -1.20 -22.98 5.23
N ILE A 183 0.12 -23.09 5.43
CA ILE A 183 0.78 -24.34 5.82
C ILE A 183 0.77 -24.54 7.34
N ALA A 184 0.99 -23.47 8.11
CA ALA A 184 1.09 -23.50 9.56
C ALA A 184 0.44 -22.25 10.20
N PRO A 185 -0.90 -22.14 10.14
CA PRO A 185 -1.63 -20.93 10.56
C PRO A 185 -1.43 -20.58 12.04
N ASP A 186 -1.27 -21.57 12.91
CA ASP A 186 -1.07 -21.37 14.35
C ASP A 186 0.30 -20.73 14.67
N ARG A 187 1.30 -20.96 13.81
CA ARG A 187 2.65 -20.41 13.97
C ARG A 187 2.80 -19.07 13.23
N PHE A 188 2.18 -18.96 12.07
CA PHE A 188 2.30 -17.81 11.17
C PHE A 188 0.91 -17.23 10.88
N PRO A 189 0.46 -16.24 11.68
CA PRO A 189 -0.85 -15.63 11.46
C PRO A 189 -0.88 -14.84 10.15
N ALA A 190 -2.08 -14.65 9.61
CA ALA A 190 -2.27 -13.77 8.45
C ALA A 190 -1.91 -12.33 8.82
N GLY A 191 -1.31 -11.60 7.88
CA GLY A 191 -0.94 -10.20 8.06
C GLY A 191 -0.19 -9.65 6.86
N ASP A 192 0.08 -8.34 6.89
CA ASP A 192 0.77 -7.64 5.80
C ASP A 192 2.25 -7.41 6.06
N ALA A 193 2.68 -7.52 7.32
CA ALA A 193 4.06 -7.32 7.75
C ALA A 193 4.75 -8.65 8.04
N ILE A 194 5.81 -8.94 7.27
CA ILE A 194 6.60 -10.16 7.45
C ILE A 194 7.32 -10.16 8.78
N GLU A 195 7.74 -8.99 9.25
CA GLU A 195 8.38 -8.80 10.54
C GLU A 195 7.44 -9.18 11.70
N ALA A 196 6.16 -8.82 11.61
CA ALA A 196 5.16 -9.19 12.62
C ALA A 196 4.82 -10.69 12.55
N THR A 197 4.62 -11.22 11.34
CA THR A 197 4.26 -12.63 11.11
C THR A 197 5.34 -13.59 11.63
N LEU A 198 6.61 -13.26 11.39
CA LEU A 198 7.77 -14.05 11.81
C LEU A 198 8.32 -13.63 13.19
N GLN A 199 7.73 -12.60 13.82
CA GLN A 199 8.20 -11.97 15.06
C GLN A 199 9.69 -11.60 15.02
N LEU A 200 10.10 -10.99 13.91
CA LEU A 200 11.45 -10.49 13.69
C LEU A 200 11.71 -9.21 14.48
N LYS A 201 12.99 -8.95 14.76
CA LYS A 201 13.41 -7.62 15.21
C LYS A 201 13.24 -6.62 14.06
N THR A 202 12.59 -5.51 14.36
CA THR A 202 12.63 -4.30 13.56
C THR A 202 13.79 -3.44 14.02
N LYS A 203 14.36 -2.64 13.11
CA LYS A 203 15.33 -1.63 13.52
C LYS A 203 14.63 -0.61 14.41
N PRO A 204 15.23 -0.19 15.53
CA PRO A 204 14.65 0.86 16.35
C PRO A 204 14.52 2.15 15.53
N ALA A 205 13.40 2.84 15.67
CA ALA A 205 13.26 4.19 15.15
C ALA A 205 14.16 5.13 15.97
N LEU A 206 15.13 5.76 15.29
CA LEU A 206 16.04 6.72 15.90
C LEU A 206 15.49 8.13 15.70
N TYR A 207 15.52 8.93 16.76
CA TYR A 207 15.14 10.34 16.72
C TYR A 207 16.41 11.17 16.76
N LEU A 208 16.67 11.91 15.68
CA LEU A 208 17.78 12.83 15.62
C LEU A 208 17.48 14.02 16.53
N MET A 209 18.46 14.40 17.34
CA MET A 209 18.35 15.43 18.35
C MET A 209 19.55 16.34 18.31
N ARG A 210 19.34 17.55 18.83
CA ARG A 210 20.37 18.56 18.98
C ARG A 210 20.22 19.26 20.32
N TRP A 211 21.30 19.30 21.10
CA TRP A 211 21.37 20.22 22.23
C TRP A 211 21.47 21.65 21.72
N LEU A 212 20.49 22.50 22.05
CA LEU A 212 20.57 23.93 21.78
C LEU A 212 21.40 24.66 22.84
N ASP A 213 21.65 23.99 23.97
CA ASP A 213 22.52 24.44 25.06
C ASP A 213 23.85 23.65 25.08
N PRO A 214 25.00 24.29 24.81
CA PRO A 214 26.32 23.65 24.90
C PRO A 214 26.66 23.09 26.29
N ASP A 215 26.12 23.66 27.37
CA ASP A 215 26.39 23.19 28.73
C ASP A 215 25.68 21.84 28.97
N LEU A 216 24.45 21.69 28.47
CA LEU A 216 23.73 20.41 28.50
C LEU A 216 24.41 19.34 27.65
N ALA A 217 24.92 19.72 26.47
CA ALA A 217 25.71 18.81 25.63
C ALA A 217 26.93 18.30 26.40
N SER A 218 27.67 19.19 27.06
CA SER A 218 28.84 18.83 27.86
C SER A 218 28.50 17.95 29.06
N GLN A 219 27.32 18.14 29.66
CA GLN A 219 26.86 17.37 30.81
C GLN A 219 26.38 15.96 30.45
N TYR A 220 25.52 15.83 29.43
CA TYR A 220 24.82 14.57 29.16
C TYR A 220 25.46 13.75 28.03
N THR A 221 26.05 14.41 27.03
CA THR A 221 26.68 13.76 25.87
C THR A 221 27.96 14.48 25.46
N PRO A 222 29.05 14.39 26.26
CA PRO A 222 30.27 15.15 26.03
C PRO A 222 30.78 15.06 24.59
N ASN A 223 31.09 16.20 23.99
CA ASN A 223 31.52 16.36 22.59
C ASN A 223 30.48 15.99 21.52
N MET A 224 29.21 15.83 21.89
CA MET A 224 28.11 15.57 20.95
C MET A 224 27.04 16.65 21.07
N GLU A 225 27.03 17.60 20.12
CA GLU A 225 25.91 18.54 19.98
C GLU A 225 24.70 17.85 19.34
N PHE A 226 24.94 16.96 18.37
CA PHE A 226 23.95 16.17 17.67
C PHE A 226 24.10 14.69 18.00
N PHE A 227 22.98 14.01 18.16
CA PHE A 227 22.94 12.57 18.44
C PHE A 227 21.57 12.01 18.04
N ALA A 228 21.47 10.70 17.85
CA ALA A 228 20.20 10.04 17.60
C ALA A 228 20.02 8.86 18.53
N ILE A 229 18.86 8.78 19.20
CA ILE A 229 18.56 7.69 20.12
C ILE A 229 17.24 7.00 19.79
N PRO A 230 17.12 5.69 20.09
CA PRO A 230 15.84 5.00 20.08
C PRO A 230 14.80 5.65 21.01
N ILE A 231 13.53 5.48 20.67
CA ILE A 231 12.43 6.03 21.48
C ILE A 231 12.36 5.47 22.90
N ASP A 232 12.71 4.19 23.09
CA ASP A 232 12.72 3.55 24.41
C ASP A 232 13.85 4.08 25.29
N VAL A 233 14.96 4.54 24.69
CA VAL A 233 16.02 5.26 25.37
C VAL A 233 15.54 6.66 25.73
N LEU A 234 14.95 7.41 24.80
CA LEU A 234 14.41 8.75 25.08
C LEU A 234 13.40 8.73 26.23
N SER A 235 12.49 7.74 26.23
CA SER A 235 11.44 7.59 27.24
C SER A 235 11.97 7.35 28.66
N LYS A 236 13.21 6.87 28.80
CA LYS A 236 13.86 6.56 30.10
C LYS A 236 14.82 7.66 30.56
N ASN A 237 15.12 8.65 29.72
CA ASN A 237 16.04 9.72 30.08
C ASN A 237 15.36 10.76 30.99
N ASN A 238 16.10 11.18 32.01
CA ASN A 238 15.67 12.19 32.99
C ASN A 238 16.49 13.48 32.84
N TRP A 239 16.70 13.94 31.60
CA TRP A 239 17.44 15.18 31.37
C TRP A 239 16.71 16.38 31.95
N ASN A 240 17.45 17.24 32.66
CA ASN A 240 16.91 18.51 33.12
C ASN A 240 16.96 19.53 31.97
N VAL A 241 15.85 19.66 31.24
CA VAL A 241 15.66 20.63 30.16
C VAL A 241 14.44 21.49 30.47
N ALA A 242 14.48 22.77 30.12
CA ALA A 242 13.37 23.70 30.28
C ALA A 242 12.49 23.78 29.02
N GLU A 243 13.09 23.56 27.85
CA GLU A 243 12.42 23.65 26.55
C GLU A 243 12.74 22.45 25.65
N ILE A 244 11.72 21.94 24.97
CA ILE A 244 11.88 20.95 23.91
C ILE A 244 11.24 21.48 22.63
N TRP A 245 12.00 21.44 21.55
CA TRP A 245 11.63 21.92 20.23
C TRP A 245 11.44 20.74 19.27
N LEU A 246 10.20 20.42 18.95
CA LEU A 246 9.85 19.40 17.97
C LEU A 246 9.78 20.03 16.58
N VAL A 247 10.65 19.60 15.67
CA VAL A 247 10.72 20.10 14.29
C VAL A 247 10.45 18.97 13.31
N GLU A 248 9.62 19.23 12.29
CA GLU A 248 9.31 18.23 11.26
C GLU A 248 10.32 18.17 10.12
N ASN A 249 11.02 19.27 9.87
CA ASN A 249 12.09 19.34 8.89
C ASN A 249 13.47 19.25 9.57
N GLU A 250 14.31 18.34 9.08
CA GLU A 250 15.64 18.10 9.62
C GLU A 250 16.53 19.35 9.51
N THR A 251 16.40 20.12 8.43
CA THR A 251 17.16 21.36 8.21
C THR A 251 16.95 22.35 9.36
N ASN A 252 15.73 22.43 9.88
CA ASN A 252 15.41 23.35 10.96
C ASN A 252 16.04 22.94 12.30
N LEU A 253 16.38 21.67 12.49
CA LEU A 253 17.19 21.24 13.63
C LEU A 253 18.55 21.96 13.65
N TYR A 254 19.19 22.10 12.48
CA TYR A 254 20.48 22.78 12.33
C TYR A 254 20.38 24.31 12.43
N LEU A 255 19.24 24.89 12.03
CA LEU A 255 19.05 26.34 11.98
C LEU A 255 18.55 26.94 13.31
N LEU A 256 18.00 26.13 14.22
CA LEU A 256 17.59 26.62 15.53
C LEU A 256 18.79 27.30 16.24
N PRO A 257 18.61 28.52 16.78
CA PRO A 257 19.67 29.22 17.49
C PRO A 257 19.96 28.52 18.83
N ARG A 258 21.12 28.82 19.41
CA ARG A 258 21.44 28.38 20.77
C ARG A 258 20.42 28.92 21.77
N ARG A 259 19.99 28.07 22.69
CA ARG A 259 18.99 28.38 23.72
C ARG A 259 19.36 27.64 24.99
N LYS A 260 19.32 28.35 26.12
CA LYS A 260 19.64 27.80 27.43
C LYS A 260 18.61 26.72 27.81
N GLU A 261 19.09 25.63 28.40
CA GLU A 261 18.29 24.50 28.90
C GLU A 261 17.36 23.90 27.84
N ALA A 262 17.75 23.92 26.56
CA ALA A 262 16.87 23.52 25.47
C ALA A 262 17.42 22.35 24.63
N LEU A 263 16.51 21.47 24.24
CA LEU A 263 16.75 20.33 23.36
C LEU A 263 15.84 20.46 22.13
N ALA A 264 16.38 20.17 20.95
CA ALA A 264 15.58 20.04 19.74
C ALA A 264 15.54 18.57 19.30
N VAL A 265 14.37 18.14 18.81
CA VAL A 265 14.09 16.77 18.37
C VAL A 265 13.47 16.84 16.99
N PHE A 266 14.12 16.22 16.01
CA PHE A 266 13.59 16.02 14.68
C PHE A 266 12.65 14.81 14.68
N SER A 267 11.45 15.00 14.15
CA SER A 267 10.51 13.90 13.93
C SER A 267 9.54 14.25 12.81
N ARG A 268 9.47 13.41 11.78
CA ARG A 268 8.62 13.64 10.60
C ARG A 268 7.46 12.65 10.53
N GLY A 269 6.26 13.17 10.24
CA GLY A 269 5.08 12.35 9.92
C GLY A 269 4.75 11.34 11.03
N TYR A 270 4.54 10.07 10.67
CA TYR A 270 4.16 9.01 11.62
C TYR A 270 5.19 8.77 12.75
N ALA A 271 6.46 9.19 12.60
CA ALA A 271 7.42 9.11 13.69
C ALA A 271 6.99 9.96 14.90
N MET A 272 6.21 11.03 14.70
CA MET A 272 5.67 11.80 15.83
C MET A 272 4.75 10.98 16.72
N GLU A 273 4.12 9.92 16.19
CA GLU A 273 3.29 9.05 17.01
C GLU A 273 4.09 8.25 18.04
N GLY A 274 5.38 7.99 17.78
CA GLY A 274 6.26 7.36 18.76
C GLY A 274 6.62 8.30 19.92
N LEU A 275 6.46 9.62 19.75
CA LEU A 275 6.72 10.63 20.78
C LEU A 275 5.52 10.86 21.71
N LYS A 276 4.47 10.05 21.61
CA LYS A 276 3.35 10.06 22.56
C LYS A 276 3.85 9.53 23.91
N GLU A 277 3.39 10.11 25.01
CA GLU A 277 3.63 9.61 26.38
C GLU A 277 5.08 9.66 26.90
N ILE A 278 5.96 10.47 26.33
CA ILE A 278 7.33 10.67 26.82
C ILE A 278 7.31 11.45 28.14
N PRO A 279 7.78 10.87 29.27
CA PRO A 279 7.73 11.53 30.58
C PRO A 279 8.42 12.89 30.59
N LEU A 280 9.59 12.97 29.95
CA LEU A 280 10.35 14.21 29.79
C LEU A 280 9.50 15.32 29.16
N PHE A 281 8.68 15.02 28.15
CA PHE A 281 7.93 16.04 27.42
C PHE A 281 6.82 16.67 28.27
N ARG A 282 6.26 15.93 29.24
CA ARG A 282 5.18 16.41 30.11
C ARG A 282 5.61 17.47 31.12
N GLN A 283 6.87 17.43 31.52
CA GLN A 283 7.45 18.35 32.52
C GLN A 283 8.20 19.53 31.89
N THR A 284 8.28 19.57 30.55
CA THR A 284 9.02 20.58 29.78
C THR A 284 8.11 21.49 28.99
N ARG A 285 8.56 22.71 28.66
CA ARG A 285 7.84 23.56 27.70
C ARG A 285 8.07 23.01 26.30
N LEU A 286 7.01 22.50 25.70
CA LEU A 286 7.06 21.85 24.40
C LEU A 286 6.64 22.83 23.29
N PHE A 287 7.52 23.02 22.32
CA PHE A 287 7.32 23.82 21.12
C PHE A 287 7.25 22.90 19.91
N TYR A 288 6.27 23.11 19.04
CA TYR A 288 6.10 22.36 17.80
C TYR A 288 6.21 23.28 16.59
N TRP A 289 7.03 22.90 15.62
CA TRP A 289 7.18 23.61 14.35
C TRP A 289 7.06 22.61 13.20
N GLY A 290 5.84 22.52 12.67
CA GLY A 290 5.51 21.73 11.49
C GLY A 290 5.21 22.59 10.27
N ASP A 291 4.89 21.93 9.16
CA ASP A 291 4.43 22.58 7.94
C ASP A 291 3.06 23.25 8.15
N LEU A 292 2.82 24.39 7.48
CA LEU A 292 1.49 24.99 7.46
C LEU A 292 0.67 24.37 6.35
N ASP A 293 0.13 23.19 6.63
CA ASP A 293 -0.70 22.41 5.72
C ASP A 293 -1.71 21.52 6.47
N GLU A 294 -2.49 20.71 5.76
CA GLU A 294 -3.52 19.87 6.38
C GLU A 294 -2.94 18.91 7.43
N ASP A 295 -1.87 18.20 7.08
CA ASP A 295 -1.29 17.16 7.92
C ASP A 295 -0.56 17.76 9.13
N GLY A 296 0.12 18.90 8.96
CA GLY A 296 0.79 19.63 10.03
C GLY A 296 -0.19 20.10 11.11
N PHE A 297 -1.36 20.62 10.74
CA PHE A 297 -2.39 21.01 11.72
C PHE A 297 -3.08 19.81 12.37
N ILE A 298 -3.29 18.70 11.63
CA ILE A 298 -3.77 17.44 12.21
C ILE A 298 -2.78 16.93 13.25
N MET A 299 -1.49 16.95 12.95
CA MET A 299 -0.43 16.51 13.86
C MET A 299 -0.38 17.38 15.12
N LEU A 300 -0.42 18.71 14.97
CA LEU A 300 -0.47 19.65 16.10
C LEU A 300 -1.67 19.35 17.03
N ASN A 301 -2.86 19.18 16.45
CA ASN A 301 -4.06 18.85 17.21
C ASN A 301 -3.92 17.50 17.95
N ARG A 302 -3.37 16.47 17.29
CA ARG A 302 -3.10 15.16 17.92
C ARG A 302 -2.06 15.25 19.03
N MET A 303 -0.98 16.01 18.85
CA MET A 303 0.05 16.15 19.88
C MET A 303 -0.48 16.89 21.10
N ARG A 304 -1.38 17.87 20.93
CA ARG A 304 -2.04 18.55 22.05
C ARG A 304 -2.99 17.67 22.86
N TRP A 305 -3.52 16.59 22.29
CA TRP A 305 -4.25 15.60 23.09
C TRP A 305 -3.35 14.94 24.14
N HIS A 306 -2.07 14.68 23.81
CA HIS A 306 -1.11 14.09 24.74
C HIS A 306 -0.37 15.13 25.60
N TYR A 307 -0.14 16.32 25.04
CA TYR A 307 0.59 17.42 25.66
C TYR A 307 -0.22 18.73 25.57
N PRO A 308 -1.23 18.93 26.44
CA PRO A 308 -2.14 20.09 26.35
C PRO A 308 -1.46 21.46 26.41
N LYS A 309 -0.24 21.54 26.97
CA LYS A 309 0.55 22.77 27.09
C LYS A 309 1.45 23.05 25.88
N LEU A 310 1.42 22.20 24.84
CA LEU A 310 2.25 22.34 23.65
C LEU A 310 1.89 23.62 22.87
N LYS A 311 2.89 24.47 22.62
CA LYS A 311 2.77 25.69 21.82
C LYS A 311 3.28 25.44 20.40
N SER A 312 2.53 25.86 19.39
CA SER A 312 3.05 25.86 18.02
C SER A 312 3.95 27.08 17.82
N VAL A 313 4.90 26.97 16.90
CA VAL A 313 5.77 28.07 16.47
C VAL A 313 5.63 28.20 14.96
N PHE A 314 5.43 29.43 14.49
CA PHE A 314 5.28 29.78 13.08
C PHE A 314 4.03 29.21 12.37
N MET A 315 3.06 28.64 13.10
CA MET A 315 1.85 28.06 12.51
C MET A 315 0.60 28.94 12.65
N GLY A 316 0.79 30.23 12.90
CA GLY A 316 -0.31 31.20 13.07
C GLY A 316 -0.56 32.03 11.82
N GLU A 317 -1.74 32.67 11.77
CA GLU A 317 -2.15 33.57 10.70
C GLU A 317 -1.10 34.64 10.35
N SER A 318 -0.44 35.22 11.37
CA SER A 318 0.60 36.22 11.11
C SER A 318 1.77 35.68 10.30
N THR A 319 2.18 34.42 10.50
CA THR A 319 3.25 33.81 9.70
C THR A 319 2.77 33.64 8.27
N LEU A 320 1.54 33.17 8.08
CA LEU A 320 0.93 32.98 6.78
C LEU A 320 0.84 34.31 5.99
N ILE A 321 0.39 35.40 6.62
CA ILE A 321 0.31 36.73 5.97
C ILE A 321 1.70 37.25 5.56
N ASN A 322 2.71 37.08 6.40
CA ASN A 322 4.06 37.56 6.10
C ASN A 322 4.77 36.76 4.99
N HIS A 323 4.23 35.59 4.61
CA HIS A 323 4.82 34.67 3.64
C HIS A 323 3.82 34.30 2.53
N ALA A 324 2.90 35.21 2.20
CA ALA A 324 1.89 34.97 1.18
C ALA A 324 2.49 34.74 -0.21
N ALA A 325 3.67 35.30 -0.49
CA ALA A 325 4.37 35.13 -1.76
C ALA A 325 4.98 33.72 -1.92
N GLU A 326 5.21 33.03 -0.80
CA GLU A 326 5.83 31.72 -0.73
C GLU A 326 4.80 30.57 -0.68
N PHE A 327 3.50 30.89 -0.72
CA PHE A 327 2.42 29.91 -0.78
C PHE A 327 2.55 28.98 -1.97
N ASP A 328 2.40 27.69 -1.70
CA ASP A 328 2.22 26.66 -2.71
C ASP A 328 0.78 26.16 -2.70
N ARG A 329 0.41 25.36 -3.70
CA ARG A 329 -0.85 24.61 -3.70
C ARG A 329 -0.65 23.21 -3.11
N GLN A 330 -1.66 22.72 -2.42
CA GLN A 330 -1.74 21.32 -2.05
C GLN A 330 -1.99 20.44 -3.27
N PRO A 331 -1.34 19.25 -3.37
CA PRO A 331 -1.61 18.28 -4.44
C PRO A 331 -3.04 17.74 -4.43
N ALA A 332 -3.65 17.66 -3.24
CA ALA A 332 -5.01 17.19 -3.04
C ALA A 332 -5.82 18.23 -2.25
N ASN A 333 -7.14 18.25 -2.45
CA ASN A 333 -8.02 19.11 -1.68
C ASN A 333 -8.06 18.69 -0.21
N TYR A 334 -8.07 19.67 0.69
CA TYR A 334 -8.32 19.47 2.12
C TYR A 334 -9.62 18.67 2.34
N LYS A 335 -9.53 17.61 3.15
CA LYS A 335 -10.67 16.73 3.48
C LYS A 335 -11.22 17.00 4.88
N THR A 336 -10.38 17.53 5.75
CA THR A 336 -10.63 17.72 7.17
C THR A 336 -11.53 18.93 7.40
N ALA A 337 -12.58 18.75 8.19
CA ALA A 337 -13.41 19.86 8.62
C ALA A 337 -12.61 20.72 9.61
N ALA A 338 -12.63 22.05 9.49
CA ALA A 338 -11.94 22.91 10.46
C ALA A 338 -12.44 22.67 11.90
N ASN A 339 -13.74 22.35 12.03
CA ASN A 339 -14.40 22.06 13.29
C ASN A 339 -14.02 20.68 13.88
N SER A 340 -13.21 19.86 13.21
CA SER A 340 -12.67 18.63 13.81
C SER A 340 -11.28 18.82 14.43
N LEU A 341 -10.72 20.04 14.38
CA LEU A 341 -9.42 20.39 14.94
C LEU A 341 -9.61 21.31 16.16
N ASP A 342 -10.31 20.78 17.17
CA ASP A 342 -10.81 21.56 18.30
C ASP A 342 -9.71 22.17 19.18
N LEU A 343 -8.54 21.52 19.26
CA LEU A 343 -7.43 21.93 20.12
C LEU A 343 -6.50 22.97 19.46
N LEU A 344 -6.82 23.44 18.26
CA LEU A 344 -6.12 24.58 17.64
C LEU A 344 -6.50 25.89 18.33
N THR A 345 -5.52 26.79 18.47
CA THR A 345 -5.75 28.15 18.96
C THR A 345 -6.49 28.98 17.91
N PRO A 346 -7.08 30.13 18.28
CA PRO A 346 -7.77 30.99 17.31
C PRO A 346 -6.90 31.42 16.12
N THR A 347 -5.61 31.73 16.36
CA THR A 347 -4.68 32.16 15.31
C THR A 347 -4.26 31.02 14.37
N GLU A 348 -4.18 29.80 14.88
CA GLU A 348 -3.92 28.58 14.09
C GLU A 348 -5.17 28.17 13.29
N LYS A 349 -6.37 28.25 13.87
CA LYS A 349 -7.63 28.01 13.15
C LYS A 349 -7.82 28.99 12.00
N ALA A 350 -7.47 30.27 12.22
CA ALA A 350 -7.48 31.28 11.15
C ALA A 350 -6.53 30.90 10.01
N ALA A 351 -5.28 30.53 10.31
CA ALA A 351 -4.32 30.05 9.31
C ALA A 351 -4.84 28.84 8.53
N PHE A 352 -5.33 27.81 9.23
CA PHE A 352 -5.90 26.60 8.62
C PHE A 352 -7.06 26.94 7.67
N ASN A 353 -7.97 27.83 8.07
CA ASN A 353 -9.11 28.23 7.24
C ASN A 353 -8.67 28.96 5.96
N ILE A 354 -7.67 29.84 6.05
CA ILE A 354 -7.12 30.54 4.88
C ILE A 354 -6.51 29.52 3.90
N LEU A 355 -5.67 28.60 4.41
CA LEU A 355 -5.05 27.56 3.58
C LEU A 355 -6.10 26.66 2.94
N LYS A 356 -7.08 26.19 3.72
CA LYS A 356 -8.18 25.36 3.21
C LYS A 356 -8.96 26.07 2.10
N HIS A 357 -9.26 27.37 2.28
CA HIS A 357 -10.00 28.15 1.28
C HIS A 357 -9.24 28.27 -0.05
N HIS A 358 -7.92 28.48 0.02
CA HIS A 358 -7.08 28.61 -1.18
C HIS A 358 -6.50 27.28 -1.69
N ASN A 359 -6.82 26.17 -1.03
CA ASN A 359 -6.13 24.89 -1.19
C ASN A 359 -4.59 25.06 -1.16
N GLY A 360 -4.12 25.88 -0.24
CA GLY A 360 -2.72 26.28 -0.10
C GLY A 360 -1.95 25.45 0.92
N ARG A 361 -0.62 25.57 0.86
CA ARG A 361 0.33 25.10 1.87
C ARG A 361 1.52 26.04 1.94
N LEU A 362 2.17 26.12 3.10
CA LEU A 362 3.46 26.77 3.26
C LEU A 362 4.40 25.80 3.99
N GLU A 363 5.33 25.21 3.22
CA GLU A 363 6.36 24.32 3.74
C GLU A 363 7.32 25.09 4.66
N GLN A 364 7.81 24.44 5.71
CA GLN A 364 8.70 25.01 6.73
C GLN A 364 9.94 25.66 6.12
N GLU A 365 10.51 25.05 5.06
CA GLU A 365 11.69 25.54 4.35
C GLU A 365 11.46 26.86 3.61
N ARG A 366 10.20 27.18 3.30
CA ARG A 366 9.82 28.40 2.59
C ARG A 366 9.57 29.58 3.52
N ILE A 367 9.53 29.35 4.84
CA ILE A 367 9.46 30.44 5.80
C ILE A 367 10.80 31.19 5.77
N ARG A 368 10.74 32.50 5.57
CA ARG A 368 11.94 33.30 5.39
C ARG A 368 12.79 33.31 6.65
N GLN A 369 14.09 33.12 6.47
CA GLN A 369 15.04 33.02 7.58
C GLN A 369 15.09 34.28 8.43
N ASP A 370 15.02 35.47 7.83
CA ASP A 370 15.02 36.74 8.58
C ASP A 370 13.82 36.87 9.52
N TYR A 371 12.65 36.37 9.12
CA TYR A 371 11.47 36.30 9.98
C TYR A 371 11.67 35.33 11.15
N ILE A 372 12.20 34.13 10.88
CA ILE A 372 12.53 33.12 11.90
C ILE A 372 13.50 33.71 12.93
N TRP A 373 14.62 34.27 12.48
CA TRP A 373 15.64 34.89 13.33
C TRP A 373 15.06 36.01 14.19
N LYS A 374 14.25 36.90 13.60
CA LYS A 374 13.60 38.00 14.33
C LYS A 374 12.67 37.49 15.44
N LYS A 375 11.94 36.39 15.20
CA LYS A 375 11.01 35.81 16.17
C LYS A 375 11.69 34.99 17.25
N LEU A 376 12.75 34.26 16.93
CA LEU A 376 13.48 33.45 17.91
C LEU A 376 14.46 34.26 18.78
N SER A 377 14.97 35.38 18.26
CA SER A 377 15.88 36.28 19.01
C SER A 377 15.18 37.16 20.04
N ARG A 378 13.91 37.48 19.82
CA ARG A 378 13.08 38.14 20.82
C ARG A 378 12.58 37.05 21.78
N SER A 379 12.73 37.24 23.07
CA SER A 379 12.18 36.38 24.13
C SER A 379 10.62 36.35 24.17
N GLU A 380 9.95 36.61 23.05
CA GLU A 380 8.49 36.71 22.87
C GLU A 380 7.77 35.36 22.96
N LEU A 381 8.47 34.24 23.18
CA LEU A 381 7.87 32.89 23.25
C LEU A 381 7.39 32.49 24.66
N GLY A 382 7.34 33.46 25.59
CA GLY A 382 6.85 33.32 26.97
C GLY A 382 5.45 32.75 27.08
#